data_AF-A0A6C0AFK0-F1
#
_entry.id   AF-A0A6C0AFK0-F1
#
_cell.length_a   1.000
_cell.length_b   1.000
_cell.length_c   1.000
_cell.angle_alpha   90.00
_cell.angle_beta   90.00
_cell.angle_gamma   90.00
#
_symmetry.space_group_name_H-M   'P 1'
#
loop_
_entity.id
_entity.type
_entity.pdbx_description
1 polymer ?
#
loop_
_entity_poly.entity_id
_entity_poly.type
_entity_poly.pdbx_seq_one_letter_code
_entity_poly.pdbx_strand_id
1 'polypeptide(L)'
;MQSLKNILDGKRKDTLNYNEIRNAVKEYYSINNQPIVRSKYLLYFIESIRRNFLNPDLLLSTSILEFRVPEDLVLVALSLRFKANNNLYLMTEGIGMAHIIIYTVCVLRTHVDMNYINIIIYILLIMGSNLNSNAFDQKQKIETNYDTSFLKKFNNYDDNIIPYKKNMSVKNWLESQGMGTFEDYYDVLIKRSDQAKIDISILCDKPNIFPGLFQETESFEYKTRNRVTHPKKISFDNIIASRANNILALYEPKKDSNARYDKGENIGLVKCIDSFYLDGFIHLIKNGIIGTYFTINRILIKLKLTFKDKDSVLIFELQNMLRYLVSNGYTLDIEQLTLISTTSPEISNLVLKDYNKPKWSKLCADPNVGEVNETLKLVGYSLNISSMVDKPSICEKLKEYSMADQKALKEAVISRQQNRVTADVSNISDFISGNVEPVVCRNKTVKQTDPFEYGDASLSYYKDEDNHVWCFLSNMYESLIKEPINPHTGKKLPEVYQMQIKTHLGILEKLGISPSNPVPIHTAIDNLHKNDEINSRESDNILNTIFQASEVSGITSRKIKELTPEQMNQILSVIGMEQYSITFKDNGKYILNKEHQLITFARAAYDMIKENPDNSKMFMNNLMLV
;
A
#
# COMPACT_ATOMS: atom_id res chain seq x y z
N MET A 1 -15.30 -25.52 0.12
CA MET A 1 -14.40 -24.51 -0.46
C MET A 1 -13.73 -24.95 -1.77
N GLN A 2 -13.31 -26.23 -1.89
CA GLN A 2 -12.69 -26.74 -3.13
C GLN A 2 -13.51 -26.50 -4.40
N SER A 3 -14.85 -26.60 -4.35
CA SER A 3 -15.70 -26.32 -5.52
C SER A 3 -15.61 -24.86 -5.99
N LEU A 4 -15.57 -23.88 -5.07
CA LEU A 4 -15.34 -22.46 -5.42
C LEU A 4 -13.99 -22.30 -6.10
N LYS A 5 -12.93 -22.87 -5.51
CA LYS A 5 -11.58 -22.83 -6.09
C LYS A 5 -11.54 -23.44 -7.50
N ASN A 6 -12.15 -24.61 -7.69
CA ASN A 6 -12.17 -25.29 -8.99
C ASN A 6 -12.87 -24.46 -10.08
N ILE A 7 -13.93 -23.73 -9.73
CA ILE A 7 -14.61 -22.83 -10.67
C ILE A 7 -13.72 -21.63 -11.00
N LEU A 8 -13.13 -20.99 -9.98
CA LEU A 8 -12.27 -19.82 -10.16
C LEU A 8 -11.00 -20.12 -10.97
N ASP A 9 -10.46 -21.33 -10.82
CA ASP A 9 -9.34 -21.86 -11.61
C ASP A 9 -9.76 -22.30 -13.03
N GLY A 10 -11.02 -22.17 -13.41
CA GLY A 10 -11.53 -22.59 -14.73
C GLY A 10 -11.60 -24.12 -14.93
N LYS A 11 -11.38 -24.92 -13.88
CA LYS A 11 -11.47 -26.39 -13.91
C LYS A 11 -12.92 -26.88 -13.96
N ARG A 12 -13.88 -26.02 -13.60
CA ARG A 12 -15.32 -26.26 -13.67
C ARG A 12 -16.02 -25.03 -14.24
N LYS A 13 -17.02 -25.25 -15.08
CA LYS A 13 -17.84 -24.18 -15.68
C LYS A 13 -19.19 -23.99 -15.01
N ASP A 14 -19.74 -25.03 -14.39
CA ASP A 14 -21.07 -24.97 -13.78
C ASP A 14 -21.05 -24.19 -12.47
N THR A 15 -22.11 -23.41 -12.23
CA THR A 15 -22.35 -22.70 -10.96
C THR A 15 -22.46 -23.69 -9.80
N LEU A 16 -22.24 -23.20 -8.58
CA LEU A 16 -22.41 -24.03 -7.39
C LEU A 16 -23.89 -24.30 -7.10
N ASN A 17 -24.19 -25.54 -6.73
CA ASN A 17 -25.51 -25.87 -6.20
C ASN A 17 -25.61 -25.50 -4.71
N TYR A 18 -26.83 -25.50 -4.17
CA TYR A 18 -27.11 -25.13 -2.78
C TYR A 18 -26.25 -25.90 -1.75
N ASN A 19 -26.10 -27.21 -1.90
CA ASN A 19 -25.33 -28.03 -0.95
C ASN A 19 -23.84 -27.67 -0.96
N GLU A 20 -23.29 -27.34 -2.12
CA GLU A 20 -21.90 -26.90 -2.24
C GLU A 20 -21.68 -25.52 -1.61
N ILE A 21 -22.62 -24.59 -1.81
CA ILE A 21 -22.58 -23.27 -1.16
C ILE A 21 -22.66 -23.45 0.36
N ARG A 22 -23.60 -24.28 0.84
CA ARG A 22 -23.75 -24.62 2.25
C ARG A 22 -22.50 -25.21 2.86
N ASN A 23 -21.87 -26.16 2.18
CA ASN A 23 -20.62 -26.74 2.66
C ASN A 23 -19.49 -25.71 2.67
N ALA A 24 -19.41 -24.83 1.67
CA ALA A 24 -18.41 -23.75 1.65
C ALA A 24 -18.61 -22.74 2.78
N VAL A 25 -19.85 -22.36 3.09
CA VAL A 25 -20.19 -21.46 4.21
C VAL A 25 -19.83 -22.12 5.55
N LYS A 26 -20.21 -23.38 5.75
CA LYS A 26 -19.84 -24.15 6.97
C LYS A 26 -18.34 -24.23 7.16
N GLU A 27 -17.61 -24.50 6.08
CA GLU A 27 -16.14 -24.55 6.11
C GLU A 27 -15.53 -23.17 6.42
N TYR A 28 -16.11 -22.08 5.92
CA TYR A 28 -15.68 -20.73 6.28
C TYR A 28 -15.91 -20.42 7.77
N TYR A 29 -17.08 -20.76 8.30
CA TYR A 29 -17.43 -20.53 9.71
C TYR A 29 -16.68 -21.46 10.69
N SER A 30 -16.17 -22.61 10.24
CA SER A 30 -15.39 -23.49 11.13
C SER A 30 -13.94 -23.00 11.36
N ILE A 31 -13.47 -22.01 10.59
CA ILE A 31 -12.06 -21.55 10.59
C ILE A 31 -11.87 -20.27 11.42
N ASN A 32 -12.65 -20.10 12.49
CA ASN A 32 -12.66 -18.88 13.31
C ASN A 32 -11.28 -18.46 13.86
N ASN A 33 -10.38 -19.42 14.10
CA ASN A 33 -9.05 -19.16 14.68
C ASN A 33 -7.93 -19.03 13.63
N GLN A 34 -8.23 -18.99 12.33
CA GLN A 34 -7.21 -18.85 11.27
C GLN A 34 -7.54 -17.68 10.33
N PRO A 35 -7.24 -16.43 10.74
CA PRO A 35 -7.65 -15.22 10.01
C PRO A 35 -7.13 -15.16 8.57
N ILE A 36 -5.93 -15.71 8.32
CA ILE A 36 -5.34 -15.77 6.98
C ILE A 36 -6.16 -16.67 6.06
N VAL A 37 -6.54 -17.86 6.54
CA VAL A 37 -7.35 -18.82 5.76
C VAL A 37 -8.75 -18.25 5.55
N ARG A 38 -9.33 -17.61 6.56
CA ARG A 38 -10.62 -16.92 6.45
C ARG A 38 -10.59 -15.82 5.38
N SER A 39 -9.52 -15.01 5.33
CA SER A 39 -9.36 -13.95 4.33
C SER A 39 -9.27 -14.51 2.90
N LYS A 40 -8.50 -15.59 2.73
CA LYS A 40 -8.43 -16.33 1.46
C LYS A 40 -9.81 -16.81 1.00
N TYR A 41 -10.60 -17.41 1.89
CA TYR A 41 -11.93 -17.92 1.55
C TYR A 41 -12.91 -16.79 1.25
N LEU A 42 -12.80 -15.66 1.95
CA LEU A 42 -13.57 -14.47 1.65
C LEU A 42 -13.32 -13.96 0.23
N LEU A 43 -12.07 -13.95 -0.22
CA LEU A 43 -11.71 -13.60 -1.61
C LEU A 43 -12.35 -14.56 -2.62
N TYR A 44 -12.43 -15.86 -2.31
CA TYR A 44 -13.13 -16.81 -3.18
C TYR A 44 -14.62 -16.53 -3.30
N PHE A 45 -15.29 -16.17 -2.20
CA PHE A 45 -16.67 -15.73 -2.25
C PHE A 45 -16.81 -14.46 -3.10
N ILE A 46 -15.99 -13.43 -2.84
CA ILE A 46 -15.99 -12.16 -3.59
C ILE A 46 -15.83 -12.40 -5.10
N GLU A 47 -14.79 -13.14 -5.49
CA GLU A 47 -14.50 -13.40 -6.90
C GLU A 47 -15.55 -14.28 -7.56
N SER A 48 -16.12 -15.25 -6.84
CA SER A 48 -17.18 -16.10 -7.39
C SER A 48 -18.46 -15.32 -7.62
N ILE A 49 -18.78 -14.34 -6.77
CA ILE A 49 -19.92 -13.46 -6.99
C ILE A 49 -19.65 -12.50 -8.15
N ARG A 50 -18.47 -11.85 -8.18
CA ARG A 50 -18.08 -10.92 -9.27
C ARG A 50 -18.14 -11.56 -10.66
N ARG A 51 -17.78 -12.85 -10.75
CA ARG A 51 -17.81 -13.63 -11.99
C ARG A 51 -19.14 -14.34 -12.25
N ASN A 52 -20.18 -14.05 -11.45
CA ASN A 52 -21.52 -14.66 -11.53
C ASN A 52 -21.54 -16.20 -11.37
N PHE A 53 -20.54 -16.78 -10.70
CA PHE A 53 -20.52 -18.21 -10.37
C PHE A 53 -21.27 -18.56 -9.08
N LEU A 54 -21.52 -17.55 -8.24
CA LEU A 54 -22.23 -17.67 -6.99
C LEU A 54 -23.36 -16.65 -6.92
N ASN A 55 -24.60 -17.15 -6.74
CA ASN A 55 -25.76 -16.30 -6.56
C ASN A 55 -25.75 -15.66 -5.16
N PRO A 56 -25.77 -14.30 -5.05
CA PRO A 56 -25.83 -13.60 -3.77
C PRO A 56 -27.02 -13.98 -2.89
N ASP A 57 -28.19 -14.26 -3.46
CA ASP A 57 -29.41 -14.64 -2.71
C ASP A 57 -29.23 -15.99 -2.01
N LEU A 58 -28.65 -16.96 -2.72
CA LEU A 58 -28.33 -18.27 -2.17
C LEU A 58 -27.23 -18.18 -1.12
N LEU A 59 -26.22 -17.32 -1.32
CA LEU A 59 -25.21 -17.08 -0.30
C LEU A 59 -25.83 -16.44 0.94
N LEU A 60 -26.72 -15.46 0.80
CA LEU A 60 -27.41 -14.79 1.91
C LEU A 60 -28.21 -15.79 2.74
N SER A 61 -29.10 -16.56 2.10
CA SER A 61 -29.97 -17.52 2.79
C SER A 61 -29.17 -18.59 3.53
N THR A 62 -28.07 -19.04 2.90
CA THR A 62 -27.17 -20.07 3.46
C THR A 62 -26.32 -19.52 4.59
N SER A 63 -25.80 -18.29 4.46
CA SER A 63 -25.04 -17.60 5.50
C SER A 63 -25.89 -17.39 6.74
N ILE A 64 -27.15 -16.97 6.58
CA ILE A 64 -28.11 -16.86 7.69
C ILE A 64 -28.39 -18.22 8.29
N LEU A 65 -28.61 -19.28 7.50
CA LEU A 65 -28.90 -20.61 8.05
C LEU A 65 -27.77 -21.18 8.92
N GLU A 66 -26.53 -20.90 8.54
CA GLU A 66 -25.34 -21.49 9.18
C GLU A 66 -24.69 -20.57 10.23
N PHE A 67 -25.20 -19.36 10.41
CA PHE A 67 -24.65 -18.35 11.31
C PHE A 67 -24.59 -18.85 12.77
N ARG A 68 -23.44 -18.70 13.43
CA ARG A 68 -23.27 -19.08 14.85
C ARG A 68 -22.71 -17.95 15.70
N VAL A 69 -21.72 -17.22 15.17
CA VAL A 69 -20.95 -16.23 15.93
C VAL A 69 -20.90 -14.88 15.20
N PRO A 70 -20.58 -13.75 15.89
CA PRO A 70 -20.61 -12.42 15.28
C PRO A 70 -19.70 -12.27 14.06
N GLU A 71 -18.58 -12.99 14.03
CA GLU A 71 -17.63 -12.98 12.92
C GLU A 71 -18.27 -13.48 11.61
N ASP A 72 -19.35 -14.25 11.70
CA ASP A 72 -20.09 -14.83 10.58
C ASP A 72 -20.92 -13.79 9.82
N LEU A 73 -21.13 -12.61 10.42
CA LEU A 73 -21.85 -11.47 9.82
C LEU A 73 -21.22 -11.03 8.50
N VAL A 74 -19.93 -11.29 8.30
CA VAL A 74 -19.19 -10.94 7.10
C VAL A 74 -19.86 -11.50 5.84
N LEU A 75 -20.30 -12.77 5.83
CA LEU A 75 -20.90 -13.35 4.61
C LEU A 75 -22.35 -12.88 4.38
N VAL A 76 -23.09 -12.60 5.44
CA VAL A 76 -24.43 -11.98 5.35
C VAL A 76 -24.32 -10.60 4.69
N ALA A 77 -23.43 -9.77 5.23
CA ALA A 77 -23.15 -8.43 4.73
C ALA A 77 -22.60 -8.44 3.30
N LEU A 78 -21.64 -9.34 3.02
CA LEU A 78 -21.08 -9.54 1.68
C LEU A 78 -22.18 -9.80 0.66
N SER A 79 -23.08 -10.74 0.96
CA SER A 79 -24.18 -11.11 0.05
C SER A 79 -25.05 -9.90 -0.30
N LEU A 80 -25.44 -9.11 0.72
CA LEU A 80 -26.27 -7.92 0.55
C LEU A 80 -25.54 -6.83 -0.26
N ARG A 81 -24.24 -6.65 -0.06
CA ARG A 81 -23.43 -5.69 -0.83
C ARG A 81 -23.34 -6.06 -2.31
N PHE A 82 -23.28 -7.35 -2.60
CA PHE A 82 -23.39 -7.86 -3.96
C PHE A 82 -24.84 -7.98 -4.44
N LYS A 83 -25.73 -7.14 -3.89
CA LYS A 83 -27.12 -6.95 -4.32
C LYS A 83 -28.01 -8.18 -4.16
N ALA A 84 -27.75 -9.02 -3.15
CA ALA A 84 -28.75 -10.01 -2.74
C ALA A 84 -30.08 -9.30 -2.41
N ASN A 85 -31.19 -9.94 -2.77
CA ASN A 85 -32.54 -9.47 -2.51
C ASN A 85 -32.79 -9.43 -0.99
N ASN A 86 -32.76 -8.23 -0.43
CA ASN A 86 -33.08 -7.93 0.96
C ASN A 86 -34.56 -8.16 1.32
N ASN A 87 -35.42 -8.48 0.36
CA ASN A 87 -36.84 -8.86 0.54
C ASN A 87 -37.10 -10.28 -0.02
N LEU A 88 -36.11 -11.17 0.03
CA LEU A 88 -36.22 -12.56 -0.44
C LEU A 88 -37.27 -13.34 0.35
N TYR A 89 -37.98 -14.25 -0.30
CA TYR A 89 -38.86 -15.23 0.35
C TYR A 89 -38.22 -16.62 0.28
N LEU A 90 -38.13 -17.29 1.41
CA LEU A 90 -37.43 -18.56 1.59
C LEU A 90 -38.34 -19.61 2.21
N MET A 91 -38.22 -20.84 1.74
CA MET A 91 -38.93 -21.97 2.32
C MET A 91 -38.42 -22.21 3.74
N THR A 92 -39.32 -22.03 4.72
CA THR A 92 -39.06 -22.21 6.14
C THR A 92 -39.83 -23.44 6.61
N GLU A 93 -39.12 -24.40 7.22
CA GLU A 93 -39.72 -25.63 7.73
C GLU A 93 -40.91 -25.32 8.64
N GLY A 94 -42.02 -26.02 8.44
CA GLY A 94 -43.25 -25.85 9.22
C GLY A 94 -43.97 -24.51 9.06
N ILE A 95 -43.55 -23.59 8.19
CA ILE A 95 -44.20 -22.27 8.01
C ILE A 95 -44.50 -21.96 6.52
N GLY A 96 -43.64 -22.41 5.60
CA GLY A 96 -43.75 -22.14 4.16
C GLY A 96 -42.82 -21.02 3.69
N MET A 97 -43.14 -20.39 2.55
CA MET A 97 -42.34 -19.30 1.96
C MET A 97 -42.44 -18.02 2.79
N ALA A 98 -41.46 -17.77 3.64
CA ALA A 98 -41.42 -16.63 4.56
C ALA A 98 -40.42 -15.57 4.08
N HIS A 99 -40.71 -14.31 4.37
CA HIS A 99 -39.81 -13.19 4.14
C HIS A 99 -38.47 -13.37 4.88
N ILE A 100 -37.37 -12.87 4.32
CA ILE A 100 -36.00 -13.11 4.82
C ILE A 100 -35.82 -12.78 6.31
N ILE A 101 -36.44 -11.69 6.79
CA ILE A 101 -36.42 -11.31 8.21
C ILE A 101 -37.06 -12.41 9.09
N ILE A 102 -38.19 -12.95 8.65
CA ILE A 102 -38.90 -14.01 9.37
C ILE A 102 -38.10 -15.30 9.31
N TYR A 103 -37.57 -15.63 8.13
CA TYR A 103 -36.66 -16.76 7.95
C TYR A 103 -35.48 -16.67 8.93
N THR A 104 -34.82 -15.51 9.05
CA THR A 104 -33.71 -15.29 10.00
C THR A 104 -34.12 -15.62 11.42
N VAL A 105 -35.25 -15.10 11.91
CA VAL A 105 -35.74 -15.40 13.26
C VAL A 105 -36.00 -16.89 13.43
N CYS A 106 -36.73 -17.50 12.49
CA CYS A 106 -37.15 -18.89 12.59
C CYS A 106 -35.96 -19.85 12.59
N VAL A 107 -34.97 -19.65 11.72
CA VAL A 107 -33.83 -20.58 11.62
C VAL A 107 -32.82 -20.39 12.74
N LEU A 108 -32.63 -19.17 13.24
CA LEU A 108 -31.57 -18.87 14.21
C LEU A 108 -31.99 -18.95 15.68
N ARG A 109 -33.25 -18.68 16.02
CA ARG A 109 -33.70 -18.56 17.43
C ARG A 109 -33.47 -19.82 18.28
N THR A 110 -33.25 -20.98 17.66
CA THR A 110 -32.95 -22.22 18.40
C THR A 110 -31.51 -22.31 18.90
N HIS A 111 -30.58 -21.52 18.35
CA HIS A 111 -29.15 -21.75 18.55
C HIS A 111 -28.27 -20.49 18.49
N VAL A 112 -28.85 -19.30 18.29
CA VAL A 112 -28.14 -18.02 18.28
C VAL A 112 -28.80 -17.09 19.29
N ASP A 113 -27.97 -16.34 20.02
CA ASP A 113 -28.44 -15.29 20.91
C ASP A 113 -29.26 -14.23 20.15
N MET A 114 -30.39 -13.83 20.73
CA MET A 114 -31.32 -12.86 20.13
C MET A 114 -30.65 -11.54 19.75
N ASN A 115 -29.61 -11.11 20.47
CA ASN A 115 -28.90 -9.89 20.14
C ASN A 115 -28.24 -9.97 18.76
N TYR A 116 -27.70 -11.14 18.36
CA TYR A 116 -27.08 -11.29 17.03
C TYR A 116 -28.13 -11.44 15.93
N ILE A 117 -29.26 -12.08 16.23
CA ILE A 117 -30.42 -12.13 15.33
C ILE A 117 -30.90 -10.70 15.03
N ASN A 118 -31.01 -9.86 16.06
CA ASN A 118 -31.38 -8.45 15.93
C ASN A 118 -30.39 -7.66 15.07
N ILE A 119 -29.08 -7.92 15.16
CA ILE A 119 -28.09 -7.30 14.27
C ILE A 119 -28.31 -7.70 12.82
N ILE A 120 -28.56 -8.98 12.54
CA ILE A 120 -28.80 -9.45 11.16
C ILE A 120 -30.05 -8.78 10.60
N ILE A 121 -31.14 -8.73 11.37
CA ILE A 121 -32.37 -8.04 10.99
C ILE A 121 -32.09 -6.56 10.70
N TYR A 122 -31.33 -5.90 11.56
CA TYR A 122 -30.97 -4.50 11.35
C TYR A 122 -30.12 -4.28 10.09
N ILE A 123 -29.13 -5.14 9.83
CA ILE A 123 -28.37 -5.11 8.58
C ILE A 123 -29.30 -5.27 7.38
N LEU A 124 -30.25 -6.22 7.41
CA LEU A 124 -31.24 -6.39 6.34
C LEU A 124 -32.07 -5.12 6.14
N LEU A 125 -32.54 -4.49 7.22
CA LEU A 125 -33.34 -3.27 7.18
C LEU A 125 -32.56 -2.07 6.63
N ILE A 126 -31.33 -1.84 7.14
CA ILE A 126 -30.39 -0.87 6.57
C ILE A 126 -30.25 -1.09 5.07
N MET A 127 -30.08 -2.35 4.66
CA MET A 127 -29.84 -2.69 3.27
C MET A 127 -31.09 -2.57 2.41
N GLY A 128 -32.27 -2.30 2.99
CA GLY A 128 -33.52 -1.96 2.29
C GLY A 128 -34.64 -3.00 2.41
N SER A 129 -34.53 -3.94 3.35
CA SER A 129 -35.61 -4.87 3.67
C SER A 129 -36.84 -4.09 4.20
N ASN A 130 -38.04 -4.41 3.70
CA ASN A 130 -39.24 -3.64 3.98
C ASN A 130 -40.15 -4.38 4.98
N LEU A 131 -40.35 -3.80 6.17
CA LEU A 131 -41.22 -4.35 7.21
C LEU A 131 -42.71 -4.36 6.83
N ASN A 132 -43.11 -3.54 5.86
CA ASN A 132 -44.49 -3.50 5.35
C ASN A 132 -44.73 -4.53 4.25
N SER A 133 -43.70 -5.27 3.80
CA SER A 133 -43.86 -6.42 2.91
C SER A 133 -44.70 -7.50 3.59
N ASN A 134 -45.33 -8.37 2.78
CA ASN A 134 -45.99 -9.55 3.32
C ASN A 134 -44.99 -10.43 4.07
N ALA A 135 -45.39 -10.95 5.22
CA ALA A 135 -44.65 -11.93 5.99
C ALA A 135 -44.42 -13.22 5.19
N PHE A 136 -45.38 -13.58 4.33
CA PHE A 136 -45.40 -14.84 3.60
C PHE A 136 -45.79 -14.61 2.14
N ASP A 137 -45.18 -15.37 1.23
CA ASP A 137 -45.50 -15.28 -0.19
C ASP A 137 -46.93 -15.81 -0.44
N GLN A 138 -47.73 -15.02 -1.14
CA GLN A 138 -49.13 -15.33 -1.44
C GLN A 138 -49.29 -16.19 -2.69
N LYS A 139 -48.23 -16.30 -3.52
CA LYS A 139 -48.31 -16.95 -4.84
C LYS A 139 -48.20 -18.47 -4.78
N GLN A 140 -47.62 -19.04 -3.74
CA GLN A 140 -47.51 -20.49 -3.59
C GLN A 140 -48.68 -21.05 -2.78
N LYS A 141 -49.30 -22.14 -3.28
CA LYS A 141 -50.29 -22.91 -2.52
C LYS A 141 -49.58 -23.51 -1.31
N ILE A 142 -49.85 -22.93 -0.14
CA ILE A 142 -49.33 -23.40 1.14
C ILE A 142 -49.89 -24.82 1.35
N GLU A 143 -49.01 -25.78 1.61
CA GLU A 143 -49.41 -27.09 2.12
C GLU A 143 -50.08 -26.86 3.48
N THR A 144 -51.40 -27.06 3.54
CA THR A 144 -52.22 -26.77 4.72
C THR A 144 -51.95 -27.67 5.93
N ASN A 145 -50.98 -28.59 5.82
CA ASN A 145 -50.53 -29.45 6.90
C ASN A 145 -49.26 -28.85 7.53
N TYR A 146 -49.43 -27.83 8.36
CA TYR A 146 -48.35 -27.34 9.22
C TYR A 146 -47.87 -28.46 10.13
N ASP A 147 -46.55 -28.68 10.20
CA ASP A 147 -45.97 -29.59 11.17
C ASP A 147 -46.06 -28.97 12.57
N THR A 148 -47.16 -29.28 13.25
CA THR A 148 -47.40 -28.85 14.64
C THR A 148 -46.34 -29.38 15.60
N SER A 149 -45.60 -30.43 15.26
CA SER A 149 -44.50 -30.95 16.07
C SER A 149 -43.24 -30.07 15.97
N PHE A 150 -43.00 -29.47 14.80
CA PHE A 150 -41.95 -28.47 14.61
C PHE A 150 -42.25 -27.19 15.40
N LEU A 151 -43.50 -26.69 15.34
CA LEU A 151 -43.93 -25.53 16.13
C LEU A 151 -43.76 -25.80 17.63
N LYS A 152 -44.10 -27.00 18.11
CA LYS A 152 -43.89 -27.41 19.51
C LYS A 152 -42.42 -27.45 19.95
N LYS A 153 -41.45 -27.66 19.05
CA LYS A 153 -40.01 -27.61 19.39
C LYS A 153 -39.51 -26.20 19.70
N PHE A 154 -40.24 -25.16 19.28
CA PHE A 154 -39.94 -23.79 19.67
C PHE A 154 -40.58 -23.37 21.00
N ASN A 155 -41.46 -24.19 21.56
CA ASN A 155 -42.32 -23.86 22.71
C ASN A 155 -41.66 -24.09 24.09
N ASN A 156 -40.35 -23.91 24.23
CA ASN A 156 -39.76 -23.78 25.58
C ASN A 156 -39.90 -22.35 26.14
N TYR A 157 -40.39 -21.40 25.35
CA TYR A 157 -40.77 -20.04 25.74
C TYR A 157 -42.18 -19.78 25.19
N ASP A 158 -43.16 -19.65 26.08
CA ASP A 158 -44.56 -19.21 25.91
C ASP A 158 -45.35 -19.64 24.64
N ASP A 159 -46.55 -20.18 24.85
CA ASP A 159 -47.47 -20.84 23.88
C ASP A 159 -47.97 -20.01 22.66
N ASN A 160 -47.30 -18.93 22.24
CA ASN A 160 -47.86 -17.93 21.31
C ASN A 160 -47.06 -17.68 20.03
N ILE A 161 -46.54 -18.70 19.33
CA ILE A 161 -46.22 -18.49 17.90
C ILE A 161 -47.54 -18.40 17.13
N ILE A 162 -47.99 -17.16 16.89
CA ILE A 162 -49.23 -16.89 16.16
C ILE A 162 -49.14 -17.50 14.74
N PRO A 163 -50.06 -18.41 14.36
CA PRO A 163 -50.05 -19.06 13.06
C PRO A 163 -50.23 -18.06 11.92
N TYR A 164 -49.82 -18.47 10.71
CA TYR A 164 -49.99 -17.74 9.46
C TYR A 164 -51.34 -17.01 9.38
N LYS A 165 -51.29 -15.69 9.20
CA LYS A 165 -52.44 -14.90 8.76
C LYS A 165 -52.16 -14.37 7.36
N LYS A 166 -53.06 -14.64 6.42
CA LYS A 166 -53.00 -14.10 5.06
C LYS A 166 -52.91 -12.57 5.11
N ASN A 167 -52.01 -11.98 4.31
CA ASN A 167 -51.72 -10.53 4.28
C ASN A 167 -51.11 -9.94 5.57
N MET A 168 -50.59 -10.76 6.48
CA MET A 168 -49.81 -10.23 7.61
C MET A 168 -48.53 -9.61 7.09
N SER A 169 -48.18 -8.40 7.54
CA SER A 169 -46.90 -7.77 7.23
C SER A 169 -45.79 -8.35 8.09
N VAL A 170 -44.53 -8.19 7.66
CA VAL A 170 -43.36 -8.59 8.46
C VAL A 170 -43.36 -7.89 9.83
N LYS A 171 -43.70 -6.59 9.87
CA LYS A 171 -43.85 -5.81 11.11
C LYS A 171 -44.84 -6.46 12.07
N ASN A 172 -46.06 -6.70 11.61
CA ASN A 172 -47.13 -7.25 12.45
C ASN A 172 -46.79 -8.67 12.91
N TRP A 173 -46.08 -9.45 12.08
CA TRP A 173 -45.62 -10.77 12.48
C TRP A 173 -44.58 -10.68 13.61
N LEU A 174 -43.56 -9.82 13.50
CA LEU A 174 -42.54 -9.63 14.54
C LEU A 174 -43.17 -9.19 15.87
N GLU A 175 -44.07 -8.20 15.84
CA GLU A 175 -44.80 -7.73 17.03
C GLU A 175 -45.60 -8.87 17.68
N SER A 176 -46.20 -9.73 16.85
CA SER A 176 -46.95 -10.90 17.32
C SER A 176 -46.07 -11.96 18.02
N GLN A 177 -44.77 -11.98 17.73
CA GLN A 177 -43.80 -12.86 18.39
C GLN A 177 -43.18 -12.22 19.64
N GLY A 178 -43.71 -11.08 20.11
CA GLY A 178 -43.13 -10.33 21.22
C GLY A 178 -41.79 -9.66 20.88
N MET A 179 -41.45 -9.57 19.60
CA MET A 179 -40.28 -8.82 19.16
C MET A 179 -40.65 -7.35 18.98
N GLY A 180 -39.76 -6.45 19.41
CA GLY A 180 -40.01 -5.00 19.39
C GLY A 180 -40.21 -4.41 17.98
N THR A 181 -40.59 -3.15 17.95
CA THR A 181 -40.67 -2.28 16.77
C THR A 181 -39.28 -1.96 16.20
N PHE A 182 -39.21 -1.37 15.00
CA PHE A 182 -37.96 -0.87 14.41
C PHE A 182 -37.14 0.00 15.38
N GLU A 183 -37.82 0.82 16.17
CA GLU A 183 -37.24 1.71 17.18
C GLU A 183 -36.54 0.90 18.28
N ASP A 184 -37.10 -0.25 18.68
CA ASP A 184 -36.48 -1.14 19.66
C ASP A 184 -35.17 -1.78 19.13
N TYR A 185 -35.12 -2.15 17.84
CA TYR A 185 -33.88 -2.66 17.24
C TYR A 185 -32.81 -1.56 17.12
N TYR A 186 -33.22 -0.35 16.74
CA TYR A 186 -32.32 0.80 16.65
C TYR A 186 -31.77 1.21 18.01
N ASP A 187 -32.59 1.20 19.06
CA ASP A 187 -32.19 1.50 20.43
C ASP A 187 -31.19 0.47 21.00
N VAL A 188 -31.37 -0.82 20.69
CA VAL A 188 -30.38 -1.86 21.03
C VAL A 188 -29.02 -1.56 20.41
N LEU A 189 -28.99 -0.93 19.22
CA LEU A 189 -27.76 -0.59 18.51
C LEU A 189 -27.14 0.74 18.93
N ILE A 190 -27.94 1.75 19.25
CA ILE A 190 -27.43 3.00 19.84
C ILE A 190 -26.74 2.71 21.17
N LYS A 191 -27.32 1.80 21.97
CA LYS A 191 -26.78 1.40 23.28
C LYS A 191 -25.53 0.51 23.18
N ARG A 192 -25.18 0.03 21.98
CA ARG A 192 -23.93 -0.74 21.77
C ARG A 192 -22.71 0.18 21.70
N SER A 193 -21.54 -0.44 21.84
CA SER A 193 -20.27 0.25 21.67
C SER A 193 -20.16 0.88 20.28
N ASP A 194 -19.44 1.99 20.21
CA ASP A 194 -19.18 2.69 18.95
C ASP A 194 -18.46 1.80 17.93
N GLN A 195 -17.63 0.87 18.42
CA GLN A 195 -17.00 -0.16 17.59
C GLN A 195 -18.02 -1.04 16.86
N ALA A 196 -19.09 -1.48 17.52
CA ALA A 196 -20.11 -2.31 16.89
C ALA A 196 -20.90 -1.54 15.82
N LYS A 197 -21.16 -0.26 16.07
CA LYS A 197 -21.81 0.64 15.09
C LYS A 197 -20.91 0.86 13.87
N ILE A 198 -19.61 1.12 14.11
CA ILE A 198 -18.60 1.22 13.05
C ILE A 198 -18.55 -0.07 12.23
N ASP A 199 -18.45 -1.24 12.88
CA ASP A 199 -18.43 -2.55 12.21
C ASP A 199 -19.68 -2.77 11.35
N ILE A 200 -20.87 -2.36 11.81
CA ILE A 200 -22.11 -2.48 11.02
C ILE A 200 -22.12 -1.53 9.83
N SER A 201 -21.70 -0.26 10.03
CA SER A 201 -21.55 0.70 8.92
C SER A 201 -20.56 0.21 7.88
N ILE A 202 -19.46 -0.41 8.33
CA ILE A 202 -18.43 -1.06 7.53
C ILE A 202 -19.01 -2.23 6.72
N LEU A 203 -19.70 -3.14 7.40
CA LEU A 203 -20.30 -4.32 6.80
C LEU A 203 -21.37 -3.93 5.76
N CYS A 204 -22.14 -2.87 6.00
CA CYS A 204 -23.20 -2.41 5.11
C CYS A 204 -22.74 -1.48 3.98
N ASP A 205 -21.47 -1.05 3.96
CA ASP A 205 -20.96 -0.02 3.03
C ASP A 205 -21.74 1.30 3.12
N LYS A 206 -22.13 1.67 4.34
CA LYS A 206 -22.98 2.82 4.62
C LYS A 206 -22.46 3.57 5.85
N PRO A 207 -21.37 4.33 5.69
CA PRO A 207 -20.73 5.06 6.80
C PRO A 207 -21.64 6.14 7.40
N ASN A 208 -22.61 6.64 6.64
CA ASN A 208 -23.52 7.70 7.08
C ASN A 208 -24.72 7.19 7.90
N ILE A 209 -24.81 5.89 8.22
CA ILE A 209 -25.92 5.36 9.06
C ILE A 209 -25.90 5.96 10.45
N PHE A 210 -24.71 6.22 10.97
CA PHE A 210 -24.51 6.78 12.29
C PHE A 210 -23.78 8.13 12.17
N PRO A 211 -24.51 9.22 11.86
CA PRO A 211 -23.92 10.56 11.79
C PRO A 211 -23.26 10.92 13.13
N GLY A 212 -22.05 11.47 13.08
CA GLY A 212 -21.25 11.82 14.26
C GLY A 212 -20.13 10.84 14.61
N LEU A 213 -20.30 9.53 14.33
CA LEU A 213 -19.27 8.51 14.65
C LEU A 213 -17.96 8.73 13.92
N PHE A 214 -18.03 9.17 12.66
CA PHE A 214 -16.83 9.43 11.85
C PHE A 214 -16.33 10.88 11.95
N GLN A 215 -17.16 11.82 12.43
CA GLN A 215 -16.78 13.23 12.60
C GLN A 215 -15.90 13.44 13.85
N GLU A 216 -16.08 12.64 14.89
CA GLU A 216 -15.18 12.67 16.05
C GLU A 216 -13.84 11.95 15.75
N THR A 217 -13.83 10.92 14.89
CA THR A 217 -12.57 10.33 14.42
C THR A 217 -11.82 11.20 13.42
N GLU A 218 -12.50 12.07 12.65
CA GLU A 218 -11.85 13.14 11.88
C GLU A 218 -11.21 14.21 12.79
N SER A 219 -11.62 14.32 14.07
CA SER A 219 -10.85 15.13 15.05
C SER A 219 -9.55 14.46 15.51
N PHE A 220 -9.41 13.15 15.25
CA PHE A 220 -8.18 12.37 15.39
C PHE A 220 -7.31 12.45 14.12
N GLU A 221 -7.92 12.51 12.93
CA GLU A 221 -7.26 12.86 11.67
C GLU A 221 -7.22 14.38 11.43
N TYR A 222 -6.20 15.06 11.97
CA TYR A 222 -5.71 16.42 11.62
C TYR A 222 -5.71 17.45 12.78
N LYS A 223 -4.65 17.37 13.60
CA LYS A 223 -3.91 18.58 14.06
C LYS A 223 -2.64 18.87 13.25
N THR A 224 -2.45 18.21 12.11
CA THR A 224 -1.33 18.45 11.19
C THR A 224 -1.84 18.99 9.86
N ARG A 225 -1.93 20.32 9.78
CA ARG A 225 -2.04 21.18 8.57
C ARG A 225 -2.20 20.46 7.22
N ASN A 226 -3.41 20.56 6.65
CA ASN A 226 -3.72 20.87 5.26
C ASN A 226 -5.23 20.71 5.03
N ARG A 227 -5.86 21.78 4.54
CA ARG A 227 -7.27 21.83 4.18
C ARG A 227 -7.50 20.90 2.98
N VAL A 228 -8.29 19.85 3.16
CA VAL A 228 -8.94 19.15 2.04
C VAL A 228 -10.45 19.24 2.21
N THR A 229 -11.10 19.69 1.14
CA THR A 229 -12.53 19.94 0.98
C THR A 229 -13.33 18.65 0.76
N HIS A 230 -14.44 18.54 1.50
CA HIS A 230 -15.56 17.59 1.37
C HIS A 230 -15.27 16.09 1.55
N PRO A 231 -16.12 15.34 2.30
CA PRO A 231 -15.97 13.90 2.47
C PRO A 231 -16.20 13.20 1.13
N LYS A 232 -15.11 12.78 0.49
CA LYS A 232 -15.16 11.91 -0.69
C LYS A 232 -15.84 10.60 -0.30
N LYS A 233 -16.68 10.07 -1.20
CA LYS A 233 -17.32 8.75 -1.12
C LYS A 233 -16.38 7.71 -0.50
N ILE A 234 -16.73 7.24 0.69
CA ILE A 234 -16.06 6.13 1.38
C ILE A 234 -16.55 4.83 0.72
N SER A 235 -15.65 4.13 0.01
CA SER A 235 -15.87 2.81 -0.59
C SER A 235 -15.44 1.68 0.37
N PHE A 236 -15.70 0.42 -0.01
CA PHE A 236 -15.14 -0.80 0.61
C PHE A 236 -13.68 -0.66 1.03
N ASP A 237 -12.91 0.03 0.20
CA ASP A 237 -11.47 0.24 0.30
C ASP A 237 -11.11 1.06 1.55
N ASN A 238 -11.92 2.08 1.88
CA ASN A 238 -11.72 2.93 3.07
C ASN A 238 -12.14 2.23 4.36
N ILE A 239 -12.96 1.20 4.26
CA ILE A 239 -13.56 0.47 5.37
C ILE A 239 -12.67 -0.69 5.84
N ILE A 240 -12.06 -1.42 4.91
CA ILE A 240 -11.00 -2.37 5.28
C ILE A 240 -9.71 -1.61 5.52
N ALA A 241 -9.46 -0.46 4.88
CA ALA A 241 -8.48 0.49 5.39
C ALA A 241 -8.81 0.91 6.83
N SER A 242 -10.07 1.10 7.23
CA SER A 242 -10.44 1.32 8.64
C SER A 242 -10.20 0.08 9.53
N ARG A 243 -10.32 -1.16 9.04
CA ARG A 243 -9.90 -2.35 9.81
C ARG A 243 -8.38 -2.56 9.85
N ALA A 244 -7.68 -2.27 8.77
CA ALA A 244 -6.22 -2.21 8.71
C ALA A 244 -5.70 -1.03 9.54
N ASN A 245 -6.44 0.08 9.59
CA ASN A 245 -6.19 1.26 10.41
C ASN A 245 -6.61 1.01 11.85
N ASN A 246 -7.60 0.17 12.15
CA ASN A 246 -7.93 -0.27 13.51
C ASN A 246 -6.92 -1.31 13.99
N ILE A 247 -6.34 -2.11 13.09
CA ILE A 247 -5.11 -2.86 13.38
C ILE A 247 -3.99 -1.84 13.64
N LEU A 248 -3.77 -0.83 12.78
CA LEU A 248 -2.77 0.23 13.01
C LEU A 248 -3.10 1.14 14.21
N ALA A 249 -4.33 1.17 14.73
CA ALA A 249 -4.78 1.96 15.88
C ALA A 249 -4.81 1.13 17.16
N LEU A 250 -4.93 -0.20 17.07
CA LEU A 250 -4.45 -1.10 18.11
C LEU A 250 -2.91 -1.05 18.23
N TYR A 251 -2.25 -0.61 17.16
CA TYR A 251 -0.84 -0.18 17.13
C TYR A 251 -0.69 1.34 17.09
N GLU A 252 -1.67 2.12 17.62
CA GLU A 252 -1.49 3.57 17.76
C GLU A 252 -0.26 3.79 18.62
N PRO A 253 0.81 4.39 18.07
CA PRO A 253 1.92 4.78 18.89
C PRO A 253 1.43 5.91 19.78
N LYS A 254 1.64 5.77 21.08
CA LYS A 254 1.73 6.91 21.99
C LYS A 254 2.85 7.84 21.49
N LYS A 255 2.60 8.75 20.53
CA LYS A 255 3.53 9.78 20.00
C LYS A 255 4.94 9.36 19.54
N ASP A 256 5.43 8.15 19.83
CA ASP A 256 6.73 7.64 19.38
C ASP A 256 6.55 6.98 18.02
N SER A 257 7.16 7.55 16.98
CA SER A 257 7.12 7.11 15.58
C SER A 257 7.48 5.64 15.32
N ASN A 258 8.02 4.93 16.31
CA ASN A 258 8.57 3.59 16.17
C ASN A 258 7.53 2.46 16.22
N ALA A 259 6.27 2.68 16.66
CA ALA A 259 5.28 1.58 16.73
C ALA A 259 4.59 1.25 15.39
N ARG A 260 4.77 2.08 14.35
CA ARG A 260 4.23 1.82 12.99
C ARG A 260 5.02 0.78 12.21
N TYR A 261 6.24 0.52 12.64
CA TYR A 261 7.17 -0.42 12.03
C TYR A 261 7.48 -1.49 13.07
N ASP A 262 7.07 -2.72 12.81
CA ASP A 262 7.63 -3.85 13.56
C ASP A 262 8.93 -4.20 12.85
N LYS A 263 10.04 -3.72 13.42
CA LYS A 263 11.39 -4.11 13.01
C LYS A 263 11.68 -3.82 11.52
N GLY A 264 11.37 -2.60 11.07
CA GLY A 264 11.65 -2.10 9.72
C GLY A 264 10.58 -2.40 8.65
N GLU A 265 9.55 -3.19 8.95
CA GLU A 265 8.43 -3.45 8.04
C GLU A 265 7.14 -2.80 8.55
N ASN A 266 6.37 -2.20 7.65
CA ASN A 266 5.06 -1.70 8.01
C ASN A 266 4.09 -2.87 8.24
N ILE A 267 3.60 -3.01 9.48
CA ILE A 267 2.70 -4.11 9.89
C ILE A 267 1.45 -4.16 9.00
N GLY A 268 0.91 -2.99 8.61
CA GLY A 268 -0.24 -2.89 7.72
C GLY A 268 -0.01 -3.54 6.36
N LEU A 269 1.13 -3.23 5.71
CA LEU A 269 1.49 -3.85 4.43
C LEU A 269 1.67 -5.36 4.58
N VAL A 270 2.35 -5.80 5.64
CA VAL A 270 2.53 -7.23 5.95
C VAL A 270 1.19 -7.94 6.08
N LYS A 271 0.24 -7.38 6.84
CA LYS A 271 -1.11 -7.96 6.98
C LYS A 271 -1.87 -7.99 5.67
N CYS A 272 -1.75 -6.96 4.83
CA CYS A 272 -2.38 -6.96 3.51
C CYS A 272 -1.80 -8.05 2.61
N ILE A 273 -0.48 -8.23 2.57
CA ILE A 273 0.18 -9.29 1.83
C ILE A 273 -0.20 -10.67 2.39
N ASP A 274 -0.27 -10.81 3.72
CA ASP A 274 -0.64 -12.06 4.37
C ASP A 274 -2.09 -12.49 4.13
N SER A 275 -2.99 -11.51 4.01
CA SER A 275 -4.42 -11.72 3.75
C SER A 275 -4.79 -11.63 2.27
N PHE A 276 -3.83 -11.40 1.37
CA PHE A 276 -4.04 -11.21 -0.07
C PHE A 276 -4.99 -10.03 -0.39
N TYR A 277 -4.93 -8.96 0.40
CA TYR A 277 -5.84 -7.82 0.28
C TYR A 277 -5.23 -6.66 -0.52
N LEU A 278 -5.41 -6.65 -1.84
CA LEU A 278 -4.83 -5.65 -2.75
C LEU A 278 -5.31 -4.22 -2.48
N ASP A 279 -6.61 -4.02 -2.28
CA ASP A 279 -7.17 -2.67 -2.17
C ASP A 279 -6.63 -1.92 -0.94
N GLY A 280 -6.51 -2.62 0.21
CA GLY A 280 -5.91 -2.06 1.42
C GLY A 280 -4.42 -1.82 1.27
N PHE A 281 -3.72 -2.72 0.57
CA PHE A 281 -2.32 -2.52 0.22
C PHE A 281 -2.14 -1.23 -0.59
N ILE A 282 -2.94 -1.03 -1.64
CA ILE A 282 -2.94 0.19 -2.46
C ILE A 282 -3.24 1.42 -1.60
N HIS A 283 -4.27 1.35 -0.75
CA HIS A 283 -4.66 2.45 0.12
C HIS A 283 -3.52 2.87 1.07
N LEU A 284 -2.84 1.92 1.71
CA LEU A 284 -1.71 2.21 2.60
C LEU A 284 -0.57 2.91 1.84
N ILE A 285 -0.20 2.41 0.66
CA ILE A 285 0.83 3.07 -0.17
C ILE A 285 0.39 4.49 -0.57
N LYS A 286 -0.90 4.68 -0.90
CA LYS A 286 -1.46 6.00 -1.23
C LYS A 286 -1.43 6.99 -0.07
N ASN A 287 -1.48 6.48 1.16
CA ASN A 287 -1.34 7.31 2.37
C ASN A 287 0.12 7.52 2.79
N GLY A 288 1.09 7.22 1.92
CA GLY A 288 2.49 7.49 2.15
C GLY A 288 3.22 6.40 2.94
N ILE A 289 2.60 5.24 3.19
CA ILE A 289 3.33 4.08 3.69
C ILE A 289 4.27 3.60 2.59
N ILE A 290 5.56 3.50 2.90
CA ILE A 290 6.60 3.13 1.94
C ILE A 290 6.85 1.61 2.04
N GLY A 291 6.78 0.91 0.91
CA GLY A 291 7.22 -0.48 0.81
C GLY A 291 8.75 -0.59 0.92
N THR A 292 9.24 -1.70 1.45
CA THR A 292 10.67 -1.96 1.58
C THR A 292 11.12 -3.06 0.62
N TYR A 293 12.43 -3.28 0.53
CA TYR A 293 13.00 -4.46 -0.14
C TYR A 293 12.34 -5.76 0.34
N PHE A 294 12.07 -5.83 1.64
CA PHE A 294 11.43 -6.97 2.28
C PHE A 294 9.95 -7.12 1.94
N THR A 295 9.24 -6.01 1.78
CA THR A 295 7.85 -6.03 1.30
C THR A 295 7.76 -6.72 -0.06
N ILE A 296 8.68 -6.40 -0.97
CA ILE A 296 8.78 -7.06 -2.29
C ILE A 296 9.12 -8.54 -2.10
N ASN A 297 10.18 -8.87 -1.36
CA ASN A 297 10.55 -10.27 -1.11
C ASN A 297 9.40 -11.10 -0.53
N ARG A 298 8.62 -10.56 0.41
CA ARG A 298 7.45 -11.23 1.00
C ARG A 298 6.38 -11.52 -0.05
N ILE A 299 6.09 -10.56 -0.94
CA ILE A 299 5.18 -10.78 -2.07
C ILE A 299 5.73 -11.88 -2.98
N LEU A 300 7.01 -11.87 -3.32
CA LEU A 300 7.64 -12.85 -4.22
C LEU A 300 7.66 -14.27 -3.63
N ILE A 301 8.02 -14.40 -2.35
CA ILE A 301 8.01 -15.69 -1.64
C ILE A 301 6.59 -16.25 -1.60
N LYS A 302 5.60 -15.43 -1.23
CA LYS A 302 4.20 -15.87 -1.25
C LYS A 302 3.72 -16.21 -2.64
N LEU A 303 4.13 -15.44 -3.65
CA LEU A 303 3.74 -15.67 -5.03
C LEU A 303 4.24 -17.05 -5.49
N LYS A 304 5.49 -17.40 -5.19
CA LYS A 304 6.06 -18.72 -5.50
C LYS A 304 5.31 -19.86 -4.82
N LEU A 305 5.04 -19.72 -3.52
CA LEU A 305 4.26 -20.71 -2.76
C LEU A 305 2.85 -20.88 -3.33
N THR A 306 2.19 -19.77 -3.65
CA THR A 306 0.82 -19.76 -4.17
C THR A 306 0.74 -20.29 -5.61
N PHE A 307 1.77 -20.04 -6.42
CA PHE A 307 1.88 -20.56 -7.78
C PHE A 307 1.93 -22.10 -7.79
N LYS A 308 2.67 -22.69 -6.84
CA LYS A 308 2.71 -24.14 -6.64
C LYS A 308 1.33 -24.71 -6.29
N ASP A 309 0.56 -24.01 -5.46
CA ASP A 309 -0.81 -24.38 -5.09
C ASP A 309 -1.84 -24.17 -6.21
N LYS A 310 -1.39 -23.62 -7.36
CA LYS A 310 -2.21 -23.31 -8.55
C LYS A 310 -3.45 -22.51 -8.20
N ASP A 311 -3.29 -21.51 -7.33
CA ASP A 311 -4.38 -20.72 -6.78
C ASP A 311 -4.52 -19.39 -7.54
N SER A 312 -5.26 -19.43 -8.65
CA SER A 312 -5.29 -18.33 -9.64
C SER A 312 -5.69 -16.98 -9.06
N VAL A 313 -6.64 -16.97 -8.11
CA VAL A 313 -7.12 -15.75 -7.43
C VAL A 313 -6.02 -15.13 -6.59
N LEU A 314 -5.36 -15.91 -5.75
CA LEU A 314 -4.32 -15.41 -4.86
C LEU A 314 -3.06 -14.98 -5.64
N ILE A 315 -2.73 -15.69 -6.72
CA ILE A 315 -1.67 -15.30 -7.66
C ILE A 315 -1.98 -13.91 -8.24
N PHE A 316 -3.23 -13.68 -8.68
CA PHE A 316 -3.67 -12.40 -9.23
C PHE A 316 -3.53 -11.25 -8.23
N GLU A 317 -3.95 -11.43 -6.98
CA GLU A 317 -3.82 -10.42 -5.92
C GLU A 317 -2.35 -10.04 -5.67
N LEU A 318 -1.47 -11.04 -5.45
CA LEU A 318 -0.04 -10.81 -5.20
C LEU A 318 0.68 -10.20 -6.40
N GLN A 319 0.34 -10.66 -7.60
CA GLN A 319 0.86 -10.08 -8.85
C GLN A 319 0.50 -8.60 -8.93
N ASN A 320 -0.74 -8.22 -8.64
CA ASN A 320 -1.15 -6.83 -8.70
C ASN A 320 -0.54 -5.98 -7.58
N MET A 321 -0.29 -6.53 -6.39
CA MET A 321 0.48 -5.82 -5.36
C MET A 321 1.91 -5.52 -5.83
N LEU A 322 2.59 -6.50 -6.41
CA LEU A 322 3.94 -6.34 -6.96
C LEU A 322 3.98 -5.31 -8.09
N ARG A 323 3.05 -5.43 -9.04
CA ARG A 323 2.93 -4.50 -10.18
C ARG A 323 2.61 -3.09 -9.73
N TYR A 324 1.79 -2.95 -8.68
CA TYR A 324 1.49 -1.66 -8.08
C TYR A 324 2.74 -1.01 -7.47
N LEU A 325 3.54 -1.76 -6.69
CA LEU A 325 4.83 -1.25 -6.21
C LEU A 325 5.73 -0.84 -7.38
N VAL A 326 5.98 -1.73 -8.34
CA VAL A 326 6.88 -1.41 -9.47
C VAL A 326 6.40 -0.19 -10.26
N SER A 327 5.10 -0.08 -10.53
CA SER A 327 4.51 1.06 -11.24
C SER A 327 4.65 2.39 -10.47
N ASN A 328 4.83 2.33 -9.16
CA ASN A 328 5.04 3.50 -8.28
C ASN A 328 6.53 3.75 -7.97
N GLY A 329 7.45 3.18 -8.76
CA GLY A 329 8.87 3.53 -8.74
C GLY A 329 9.71 2.74 -7.76
N TYR A 330 9.15 1.69 -7.16
CA TYR A 330 9.92 0.75 -6.35
C TYR A 330 10.85 -0.07 -7.25
N THR A 331 12.10 -0.21 -6.81
CA THR A 331 13.16 -0.89 -7.56
C THR A 331 13.13 -2.39 -7.30
N LEU A 332 13.56 -3.15 -8.31
CA LEU A 332 13.83 -4.58 -8.23
C LEU A 332 15.32 -4.77 -8.49
N ASP A 333 15.94 -5.73 -7.80
CA ASP A 333 17.27 -6.22 -8.14
C ASP A 333 17.20 -7.49 -9.01
N ILE A 334 18.37 -7.96 -9.44
CA ILE A 334 18.49 -9.12 -10.33
C ILE A 334 17.99 -10.40 -9.64
N GLU A 335 18.19 -10.55 -8.34
CA GLU A 335 17.76 -11.73 -7.58
C GLU A 335 16.24 -11.78 -7.43
N GLN A 336 15.60 -10.64 -7.16
CA GLN A 336 14.15 -10.52 -7.14
C GLN A 336 13.54 -10.83 -8.51
N LEU A 337 14.13 -10.31 -9.60
CA LEU A 337 13.69 -10.64 -10.96
C LEU A 337 13.86 -12.13 -11.26
N THR A 338 14.97 -12.74 -10.85
CA THR A 338 15.25 -14.17 -11.02
C THR A 338 14.23 -15.02 -10.26
N LEU A 339 13.83 -14.61 -9.06
CA LEU A 339 12.78 -15.29 -8.30
C LEU A 339 11.42 -15.23 -9.00
N ILE A 340 11.07 -14.09 -9.61
CA ILE A 340 9.82 -13.96 -10.39
C ILE A 340 9.88 -14.82 -11.65
N SER A 341 10.97 -14.73 -12.42
CA SER A 341 11.11 -15.41 -13.72
C SER A 341 11.10 -16.93 -13.59
N THR A 342 11.71 -17.46 -12.53
CA THR A 342 11.67 -18.90 -12.21
C THR A 342 10.31 -19.36 -11.66
N THR A 343 9.51 -18.44 -11.10
CA THR A 343 8.16 -18.74 -10.61
C THR A 343 7.15 -18.74 -11.76
N SER A 344 7.10 -17.68 -12.56
CA SER A 344 6.22 -17.55 -13.71
C SER A 344 6.79 -16.55 -14.73
N PRO A 345 7.21 -17.02 -15.92
CA PRO A 345 7.66 -16.14 -17.00
C PRO A 345 6.60 -15.13 -17.44
N GLU A 346 5.32 -15.50 -17.40
CA GLU A 346 4.21 -14.59 -17.74
C GLU A 346 4.14 -13.40 -16.77
N ILE A 347 4.21 -13.68 -15.47
CA ILE A 347 4.20 -12.61 -14.45
C ILE A 347 5.46 -11.75 -14.57
N SER A 348 6.62 -12.38 -14.80
CA SER A 348 7.88 -11.68 -15.06
C SER A 348 7.76 -10.69 -16.22
N ASN A 349 7.16 -11.10 -17.34
CA ASN A 349 6.96 -10.24 -18.50
C ASN A 349 6.02 -9.06 -18.19
N LEU A 350 4.96 -9.28 -17.41
CA LEU A 350 4.05 -8.21 -16.99
C LEU A 350 4.73 -7.21 -16.04
N VAL A 351 5.54 -7.70 -15.10
CA VAL A 351 6.33 -6.87 -14.19
C VAL A 351 7.38 -6.06 -14.97
N LEU A 352 8.10 -6.69 -15.91
CA LEU A 352 9.07 -6.00 -16.77
C LEU A 352 8.42 -4.91 -17.62
N LYS A 353 7.21 -5.14 -18.12
CA LYS A 353 6.44 -4.13 -18.85
C LYS A 353 6.13 -2.90 -17.96
N ASP A 354 5.77 -3.12 -16.71
CA ASP A 354 5.51 -2.03 -15.76
C ASP A 354 6.81 -1.35 -15.31
N TYR A 355 7.90 -2.11 -15.22
CA TYR A 355 9.22 -1.62 -14.82
C TYR A 355 9.89 -0.74 -15.88
N ASN A 356 9.76 -1.12 -17.16
CA ASN A 356 10.37 -0.49 -18.35
C ASN A 356 9.71 0.86 -18.70
N LYS A 357 9.74 1.78 -17.74
CA LYS A 357 9.33 3.18 -17.86
C LYS A 357 10.38 4.03 -17.15
N PRO A 358 10.58 5.31 -17.54
CA PRO A 358 11.49 6.19 -16.82
C PRO A 358 11.16 6.27 -15.33
N LYS A 359 12.20 6.23 -14.48
CA LYS A 359 12.03 6.16 -13.01
C LYS A 359 11.19 7.32 -12.47
N TRP A 360 11.41 8.54 -12.96
CA TRP A 360 10.62 9.70 -12.57
C TRP A 360 9.13 9.54 -12.89
N SER A 361 8.81 8.94 -14.05
CA SER A 361 7.43 8.71 -14.48
C SER A 361 6.71 7.75 -13.54
N LYS A 362 7.41 6.71 -13.08
CA LYS A 362 6.89 5.77 -12.07
C LYS A 362 6.67 6.45 -10.71
N LEU A 363 7.62 7.26 -10.24
CA LEU A 363 7.48 8.04 -9.00
C LEU A 363 6.34 9.08 -9.06
N CYS A 364 6.00 9.52 -10.28
CA CYS A 364 4.92 10.44 -10.59
C CYS A 364 3.61 9.77 -11.05
N ALA A 365 3.49 8.44 -10.92
CA ALA A 365 2.27 7.70 -11.28
C ALA A 365 1.05 8.18 -10.48
N ASP A 366 1.26 8.56 -9.21
CA ASP A 366 0.28 9.27 -8.39
C ASP A 366 0.93 10.54 -7.80
N PRO A 367 0.76 11.71 -8.45
CA PRO A 367 1.45 12.95 -8.07
C PRO A 367 0.94 13.54 -6.74
N ASN A 368 -0.25 13.15 -6.29
CA ASN A 368 -0.89 13.67 -5.07
C ASN A 368 -0.61 12.81 -3.83
N VAL A 369 0.17 11.73 -4.00
CA VAL A 369 0.41 10.71 -2.98
C VAL A 369 1.85 10.76 -2.51
N GLY A 370 2.03 10.79 -1.18
CA GLY A 370 3.33 10.76 -0.52
C GLY A 370 4.14 12.05 -0.67
N GLU A 371 5.30 12.08 -0.02
CA GLU A 371 6.23 13.20 -0.10
C GLU A 371 7.10 13.12 -1.37
N VAL A 372 7.80 14.21 -1.69
CA VAL A 372 8.79 14.22 -2.76
C VAL A 372 9.97 13.34 -2.36
N ASN A 373 10.05 12.15 -2.96
CA ASN A 373 11.16 11.22 -2.77
C ASN A 373 12.50 11.87 -3.19
N GLU A 374 13.60 11.52 -2.52
CA GLU A 374 14.96 12.01 -2.81
C GLU A 374 15.33 11.85 -4.29
N THR A 375 15.02 10.72 -4.92
CA THR A 375 15.26 10.51 -6.36
C THR A 375 14.56 11.57 -7.21
N LEU A 376 13.31 11.89 -6.86
CA LEU A 376 12.54 12.91 -7.59
C LEU A 376 13.06 14.32 -7.31
N LYS A 377 13.49 14.61 -6.07
CA LYS A 377 14.20 15.85 -5.73
C LYS A 377 15.46 15.98 -6.56
N LEU A 378 16.28 14.94 -6.66
CA LEU A 378 17.53 14.91 -7.42
C LEU A 378 17.32 15.15 -8.91
N VAL A 379 16.33 14.48 -9.52
CA VAL A 379 15.99 14.66 -10.94
C VAL A 379 15.48 16.09 -11.17
N GLY A 380 14.54 16.57 -10.34
CA GLY A 380 14.01 17.92 -10.47
C GLY A 380 15.10 18.98 -10.29
N TYR A 381 15.93 18.80 -9.27
CA TYR A 381 17.06 19.66 -8.96
C TYR A 381 18.05 19.75 -10.12
N SER A 382 18.41 18.61 -10.74
CA SER A 382 19.32 18.56 -11.90
C SER A 382 18.75 19.27 -13.13
N LEU A 383 17.46 19.57 -13.15
CA LEU A 383 16.75 20.27 -14.23
C LEU A 383 16.31 21.69 -13.82
N ASN A 384 16.95 22.25 -12.78
CA ASN A 384 16.65 23.56 -12.22
C ASN A 384 15.17 23.74 -11.82
N ILE A 385 14.54 22.65 -11.35
CA ILE A 385 13.24 22.68 -10.67
C ILE A 385 13.52 22.85 -9.18
N SER A 386 12.94 23.89 -8.58
CA SER A 386 13.09 24.17 -7.15
C SER A 386 12.71 22.96 -6.30
N SER A 387 13.55 22.59 -5.34
CA SER A 387 13.27 21.51 -4.38
C SER A 387 12.17 21.85 -3.37
N MET A 388 11.72 23.11 -3.35
CA MET A 388 10.65 23.61 -2.47
C MET A 388 9.25 23.48 -3.08
N VAL A 389 9.13 23.11 -4.36
CA VAL A 389 7.81 22.89 -4.97
C VAL A 389 7.24 21.55 -4.56
N ASP A 390 5.91 21.47 -4.54
CA ASP A 390 5.20 20.23 -4.19
C ASP A 390 5.37 19.14 -5.27
N LYS A 391 5.12 17.89 -4.88
CA LYS A 391 5.24 16.73 -5.77
C LYS A 391 4.44 16.90 -7.08
N PRO A 392 3.18 17.38 -7.07
CA PRO A 392 2.44 17.66 -8.30
C PRO A 392 3.16 18.60 -9.26
N SER A 393 3.69 19.73 -8.76
CA SER A 393 4.41 20.69 -9.59
C SER A 393 5.69 20.11 -10.18
N ILE A 394 6.43 19.29 -9.41
CA ILE A 394 7.62 18.61 -9.93
C ILE A 394 7.22 17.63 -11.05
N CYS A 395 6.21 16.80 -10.80
CA CYS A 395 5.74 15.82 -11.76
C CYS A 395 5.20 16.43 -13.06
N GLU A 396 4.50 17.56 -12.97
CA GLU A 396 4.00 18.30 -14.13
C GLU A 396 5.15 18.84 -14.98
N LYS A 397 6.15 19.49 -14.36
CA LYS A 397 7.34 20.01 -15.07
C LYS A 397 8.18 18.90 -15.70
N LEU A 398 8.38 17.79 -15.00
CA LEU A 398 9.12 16.65 -15.56
C LEU A 398 8.36 16.03 -16.74
N LYS A 399 7.03 15.98 -16.67
CA LYS A 399 6.19 15.54 -17.78
C LYS A 399 6.31 16.48 -18.98
N GLU A 400 6.24 17.79 -18.77
CA GLU A 400 6.47 18.80 -19.81
C GLU A 400 7.84 18.62 -20.47
N TYR A 401 8.91 18.53 -19.67
CA TYR A 401 10.26 18.35 -20.18
C TYR A 401 10.45 17.03 -20.92
N SER A 402 9.79 15.95 -20.48
CA SER A 402 9.84 14.65 -21.16
C SER A 402 9.08 14.59 -22.49
N MET A 403 8.21 15.57 -22.76
CA MET A 403 7.45 15.68 -24.01
C MET A 403 8.09 16.68 -24.99
N ALA A 404 9.04 17.49 -24.51
CA ALA A 404 9.74 18.48 -25.33
C ALA A 404 10.77 17.81 -26.26
N ASP A 405 11.10 18.49 -27.37
CA ASP A 405 12.23 18.09 -28.21
C ASP A 405 13.53 18.14 -27.39
N GLN A 406 14.25 17.02 -27.33
CA GLN A 406 15.40 16.86 -26.45
C GLN A 406 16.54 17.83 -26.78
N LYS A 407 16.75 18.13 -28.07
CA LYS A 407 17.81 19.05 -28.50
C LYS A 407 17.42 20.50 -28.17
N ALA A 408 16.20 20.90 -28.51
CA ALA A 408 15.68 22.22 -28.18
C ALA A 408 15.64 22.45 -26.66
N LEU A 409 15.28 21.44 -25.87
CA LEU A 409 15.30 21.52 -24.41
C LEU A 409 16.71 21.71 -23.86
N LYS A 410 17.71 20.96 -24.36
CA LYS A 410 19.12 21.14 -23.98
C LYS A 410 19.59 22.57 -24.26
N GLU A 411 19.34 23.07 -25.48
CA GLU A 411 19.70 24.43 -25.88
C GLU A 411 18.98 25.49 -25.04
N ALA A 412 17.68 25.32 -24.79
CA ALA A 412 16.88 26.23 -24.00
C ALA A 412 17.34 26.30 -22.54
N VAL A 413 17.70 25.16 -21.93
CA VAL A 413 18.16 25.16 -20.53
C VAL A 413 19.57 25.78 -20.41
N ILE A 414 20.48 25.49 -21.33
CA ILE A 414 21.81 26.13 -21.38
C ILE A 414 21.66 27.64 -21.57
N SER A 415 20.82 28.06 -22.53
CA SER A 415 20.55 29.47 -22.79
C SER A 415 19.93 30.16 -21.57
N ARG A 416 18.94 29.53 -20.92
CA ARG A 416 18.37 30.04 -19.66
C ARG A 416 19.43 30.19 -18.58
N GLN A 417 20.34 29.22 -18.44
CA GLN A 417 21.39 29.28 -17.44
C GLN A 417 22.39 30.40 -17.72
N GLN A 418 22.80 30.56 -18.98
CA GLN A 418 23.67 31.65 -19.40
C GLN A 418 23.01 33.02 -19.19
N ASN A 419 21.73 33.15 -19.55
CA ASN A 419 20.97 34.40 -19.35
C ASN A 419 20.82 34.74 -17.86
N ARG A 420 20.63 33.75 -16.99
CA ARG A 420 20.58 33.94 -15.53
C ARG A 420 21.92 34.43 -15.00
N VAL A 421 23.02 33.75 -15.35
CA VAL A 421 24.37 34.16 -14.96
C VAL A 421 24.66 35.58 -15.45
N THR A 422 24.26 35.88 -16.69
CA THR A 422 24.37 37.22 -17.30
C THR A 422 23.64 38.26 -16.47
N ALA A 423 22.37 38.00 -16.14
CA ALA A 423 21.56 38.92 -15.36
C ALA A 423 22.11 39.17 -13.95
N ASP A 424 22.66 38.15 -13.30
CA ASP A 424 23.18 38.24 -11.94
C ASP A 424 24.51 39.01 -11.84
N VAL A 425 25.33 39.01 -12.89
CA VAL A 425 26.64 39.68 -12.90
C VAL A 425 26.65 41.01 -13.66
N SER A 426 25.59 41.31 -14.40
CA SER A 426 25.41 42.60 -15.09
C SER A 426 24.99 43.69 -14.11
N ASN A 427 25.49 44.91 -14.35
CA ASN A 427 25.06 46.09 -13.62
C ASN A 427 23.77 46.65 -14.24
N ILE A 428 22.99 47.42 -13.47
CA ILE A 428 21.78 48.10 -13.96
C ILE A 428 22.09 49.00 -15.18
N SER A 429 23.28 49.62 -15.22
CA SER A 429 23.75 50.41 -16.36
C SER A 429 23.80 49.62 -17.67
N ASP A 430 24.15 48.34 -17.60
CA ASP A 430 24.30 47.47 -18.77
C ASP A 430 22.91 47.26 -19.42
N PHE A 431 21.88 47.07 -18.58
CA PHE A 431 20.49 46.99 -19.03
C PHE A 431 19.95 48.31 -19.59
N ILE A 432 20.26 49.44 -18.96
CA ILE A 432 19.83 50.77 -19.45
C ILE A 432 20.40 51.05 -20.85
N SER A 433 21.65 50.62 -21.10
CA SER A 433 22.30 50.81 -22.39
C SER A 433 21.78 49.89 -23.50
N GLY A 434 20.97 48.88 -23.16
CA GLY A 434 20.50 47.85 -24.08
C GLY A 434 21.58 46.86 -24.53
N ASN A 435 22.82 46.98 -24.04
CA ASN A 435 23.98 46.18 -24.45
C ASN A 435 24.30 45.07 -23.43
N VAL A 436 23.31 44.23 -23.12
CA VAL A 436 23.55 43.04 -22.28
C VAL A 436 23.95 41.88 -23.17
N GLU A 437 25.26 41.73 -23.38
CA GLU A 437 25.80 40.58 -24.10
C GLU A 437 25.77 39.30 -23.24
N PRO A 438 25.54 38.12 -23.84
CA PRO A 438 25.62 36.85 -23.13
C PRO A 438 27.00 36.68 -22.49
N VAL A 439 27.03 36.47 -21.18
CA VAL A 439 28.26 36.28 -20.44
C VAL A 439 29.01 35.03 -20.91
N VAL A 440 30.33 35.17 -21.04
CA VAL A 440 31.25 34.05 -21.31
C VAL A 440 32.17 33.90 -20.09
N CYS A 441 32.16 32.71 -19.50
CA CYS A 441 33.07 32.38 -18.41
C CYS A 441 34.52 32.34 -18.92
N ARG A 442 35.41 33.14 -18.33
CA ARG A 442 36.80 33.28 -18.82
C ARG A 442 37.62 31.99 -18.75
N ASN A 443 37.33 31.13 -17.77
CA ASN A 443 37.97 29.82 -17.64
C ASN A 443 37.35 28.71 -18.51
N LYS A 444 36.36 29.03 -19.36
CA LYS A 444 35.81 28.09 -20.36
C LYS A 444 36.87 27.67 -21.39
N THR A 445 37.87 28.50 -21.67
CA THR A 445 38.96 28.15 -22.59
C THR A 445 39.96 27.15 -21.98
N VAL A 446 40.00 27.05 -20.65
CA VAL A 446 40.91 26.16 -19.92
C VAL A 446 40.23 24.83 -19.59
N LYS A 447 38.91 24.83 -19.40
CA LYS A 447 38.11 23.63 -19.13
C LYS A 447 37.47 23.12 -20.42
N GLN A 448 37.61 21.82 -20.70
CA GLN A 448 36.99 21.18 -21.88
C GLN A 448 35.44 21.11 -21.81
N THR A 449 34.80 21.60 -20.75
CA THR A 449 33.35 21.50 -20.51
C THR A 449 32.69 22.87 -20.39
N ASP A 450 31.48 23.00 -20.92
CA ASP A 450 30.70 24.24 -20.85
C ASP A 450 30.10 24.41 -19.43
N PRO A 451 30.47 25.46 -18.67
CA PRO A 451 29.96 25.65 -17.31
C PRO A 451 28.44 25.86 -17.26
N PHE A 452 27.82 26.35 -18.34
CA PHE A 452 26.37 26.57 -18.40
C PHE A 452 25.56 25.27 -18.58
N GLU A 453 26.22 24.14 -18.79
CA GLU A 453 25.58 22.82 -18.76
C GLU A 453 25.29 22.31 -17.35
N TYR A 454 25.59 23.08 -16.29
CA TYR A 454 25.43 22.63 -14.91
C TYR A 454 24.36 23.44 -14.18
N GLY A 455 23.59 22.73 -13.33
CA GLY A 455 22.51 23.31 -12.53
C GLY A 455 23.01 24.26 -11.44
N ASP A 456 22.08 24.91 -10.76
CA ASP A 456 22.35 26.11 -9.97
C ASP A 456 23.31 25.94 -8.79
N ALA A 457 23.25 24.86 -7.98
CA ALA A 457 24.28 24.64 -6.94
C ALA A 457 25.50 23.88 -7.46
N SER A 458 25.47 23.37 -8.69
CA SER A 458 26.68 22.79 -9.30
C SER A 458 27.54 23.83 -10.00
N LEU A 459 27.05 25.06 -10.15
CA LEU A 459 27.74 26.19 -10.79
C LEU A 459 27.71 27.41 -9.88
N SER A 460 28.90 27.93 -9.53
CA SER A 460 29.04 29.22 -8.86
C SER A 460 29.86 30.16 -9.73
N TYR A 461 29.59 31.45 -9.66
CA TYR A 461 30.28 32.44 -10.47
C TYR A 461 30.44 33.77 -9.73
N TYR A 462 31.44 34.54 -10.15
CA TYR A 462 31.59 35.93 -9.73
C TYR A 462 32.25 36.76 -10.84
N LYS A 463 32.08 38.08 -10.76
CA LYS A 463 32.71 39.05 -11.64
C LYS A 463 33.88 39.71 -10.90
N ASP A 464 35.05 39.72 -11.50
CA ASP A 464 36.23 40.38 -10.92
C ASP A 464 36.26 41.89 -11.21
N GLU A 465 37.25 42.57 -10.62
CA GLU A 465 37.49 44.01 -10.80
C GLU A 465 37.81 44.39 -12.25
N ASP A 466 38.33 43.43 -13.02
CA ASP A 466 38.66 43.57 -14.43
C ASP A 466 37.44 43.26 -15.33
N ASN A 467 36.23 43.18 -14.74
CA ASN A 467 34.95 42.92 -15.41
C ASN A 467 34.84 41.53 -16.06
N HIS A 468 35.71 40.57 -15.69
CA HIS A 468 35.66 39.19 -16.17
C HIS A 468 34.82 38.31 -15.26
N VAL A 469 34.04 37.43 -15.88
CA VAL A 469 33.23 36.45 -15.15
C VAL A 469 33.97 35.12 -15.05
N TRP A 470 34.09 34.62 -13.83
CA TRP A 470 34.71 33.33 -13.53
C TRP A 470 33.67 32.34 -13.04
N CYS A 471 33.72 31.10 -13.53
CA CYS A 471 32.70 30.09 -13.26
C CYS A 471 33.34 28.80 -12.72
N PHE A 472 32.88 28.32 -11.58
CA PHE A 472 33.45 27.15 -10.90
C PHE A 472 32.36 26.11 -10.67
N LEU A 473 32.73 24.85 -10.90
CA LEU A 473 31.84 23.72 -10.70
C LEU A 473 31.98 23.20 -9.26
N SER A 474 30.97 22.46 -8.80
CA SER A 474 30.93 21.95 -7.42
C SER A 474 32.14 21.11 -7.02
N ASN A 475 32.81 20.46 -7.98
CA ASN A 475 34.00 19.65 -7.70
C ASN A 475 35.21 20.48 -7.25
N MET A 476 35.12 21.81 -7.32
CA MET A 476 36.14 22.74 -6.83
C MET A 476 35.72 23.44 -5.53
N TYR A 477 34.51 23.22 -5.03
CA TYR A 477 34.00 24.02 -3.90
C TYR A 477 34.81 23.82 -2.62
N GLU A 478 35.14 22.58 -2.29
CA GLU A 478 35.92 22.26 -1.09
C GLU A 478 37.32 22.91 -1.14
N SER A 479 37.99 22.86 -2.30
CA SER A 479 39.31 23.48 -2.45
C SER A 479 39.23 25.01 -2.41
N LEU A 480 38.23 25.62 -3.05
CA LEU A 480 38.02 27.07 -3.03
C LEU A 480 37.57 27.60 -1.66
N ILE A 481 36.96 26.76 -0.81
CA ILE A 481 36.64 27.10 0.58
C ILE A 481 37.89 27.01 1.45
N LYS A 482 38.70 25.95 1.28
CA LYS A 482 39.93 25.73 2.05
C LYS A 482 40.98 26.78 1.71
N GLU A 483 41.10 27.11 0.43
CA GLU A 483 42.04 28.08 -0.12
C GLU A 483 41.24 29.08 -0.96
N PRO A 484 40.81 30.22 -0.39
CA PRO A 484 39.93 31.18 -1.04
C PRO A 484 40.68 32.04 -2.06
N ILE A 485 41.31 31.40 -3.04
CA ILE A 485 42.11 31.98 -4.11
C ILE A 485 41.55 31.48 -5.45
N ASN A 486 41.43 32.38 -6.43
CA ASN A 486 41.11 31.98 -7.79
C ASN A 486 42.31 31.25 -8.40
N PRO A 487 42.18 29.95 -8.76
CA PRO A 487 43.30 29.14 -9.26
C PRO A 487 43.85 29.62 -10.61
N HIS A 488 43.13 30.47 -11.33
CA HIS A 488 43.55 31.00 -12.62
C HIS A 488 44.25 32.35 -12.54
N THR A 489 44.04 33.13 -11.46
CA THR A 489 44.59 34.48 -11.34
C THR A 489 45.48 34.67 -10.12
N GLY A 490 45.43 33.77 -9.13
CA GLY A 490 46.10 33.93 -7.84
C GLY A 490 45.50 35.01 -6.93
N LYS A 491 44.44 35.71 -7.38
CA LYS A 491 43.75 36.73 -6.57
C LYS A 491 42.84 36.08 -5.53
N LYS A 492 42.70 36.71 -4.36
CA LYS A 492 41.76 36.28 -3.30
C LYS A 492 40.31 36.35 -3.79
N LEU A 493 39.50 35.36 -3.45
CA LEU A 493 38.08 35.31 -3.79
C LEU A 493 37.26 36.34 -2.99
N PRO A 494 36.27 37.02 -3.60
CA PRO A 494 35.36 37.91 -2.86
C PRO A 494 34.64 37.20 -1.72
N GLU A 495 34.43 37.86 -0.58
CA GLU A 495 33.78 37.24 0.59
C GLU A 495 32.34 36.79 0.32
N VAL A 496 31.59 37.60 -0.44
CA VAL A 496 30.23 37.26 -0.90
C VAL A 496 30.23 35.97 -1.71
N TYR A 497 31.22 35.80 -2.59
CA TYR A 497 31.36 34.59 -3.41
C TYR A 497 31.72 33.36 -2.56
N GLN A 498 32.60 33.51 -1.56
CA GLN A 498 32.90 32.41 -0.62
C GLN A 498 31.65 31.95 0.15
N MET A 499 30.78 32.89 0.54
CA MET A 499 29.51 32.57 1.20
C MET A 499 28.53 31.85 0.26
N GLN A 500 28.49 32.25 -1.02
CA GLN A 500 27.70 31.56 -2.04
C GLN A 500 28.16 30.11 -2.22
N ILE A 501 29.46 29.85 -2.35
CA ILE A 501 30.00 28.48 -2.47
C ILE A 501 29.60 27.64 -1.26
N LYS A 502 29.77 28.15 -0.03
CA LYS A 502 29.37 27.43 1.20
C LYS A 502 27.89 27.09 1.20
N THR A 503 27.05 28.02 0.73
CA THR A 503 25.61 27.81 0.63
C THR A 503 25.27 26.72 -0.39
N HIS A 504 25.89 26.76 -1.57
CA HIS A 504 25.70 25.75 -2.61
C HIS A 504 26.18 24.37 -2.15
N LEU A 505 27.36 24.28 -1.52
CA LEU A 505 27.88 23.03 -0.97
C LEU A 505 26.91 22.44 0.06
N GLY A 506 26.38 23.27 0.98
CA GLY A 506 25.39 22.83 1.95
C GLY A 506 24.06 22.38 1.33
N ILE A 507 23.67 22.92 0.16
CA ILE A 507 22.50 22.43 -0.59
C ILE A 507 22.79 21.05 -1.20
N LEU A 508 23.95 20.86 -1.83
CA LEU A 508 24.35 19.59 -2.43
C LEU A 508 24.42 18.47 -1.38
N GLU A 509 25.04 18.75 -0.23
CA GLU A 509 25.13 17.82 0.91
C GLU A 509 23.73 17.43 1.44
N LYS A 510 22.84 18.41 1.62
CA LYS A 510 21.46 18.15 2.06
C LYS A 510 20.64 17.30 1.08
N LEU A 511 20.98 17.36 -0.21
CA LEU A 511 20.33 16.57 -1.25
C LEU A 511 21.04 15.22 -1.50
N GLY A 512 22.15 14.94 -0.80
CA GLY A 512 22.95 13.74 -1.03
C GLY A 512 23.66 13.72 -2.40
N ILE A 513 23.88 14.89 -3.01
CA ILE A 513 24.60 15.03 -4.28
C ILE A 513 26.08 15.19 -3.97
N SER A 514 26.92 14.30 -4.52
CA SER A 514 28.37 14.43 -4.39
C SER A 514 28.85 15.68 -5.13
N PRO A 515 29.48 16.65 -4.45
CA PRO A 515 30.01 17.84 -5.10
C PRO A 515 31.13 17.50 -6.08
N SER A 516 31.88 16.42 -5.82
CA SER A 516 33.03 15.96 -6.61
C SER A 516 32.68 15.46 -8.01
N ASN A 517 31.42 15.10 -8.25
CA ASN A 517 30.95 14.58 -9.54
C ASN A 517 29.68 15.30 -10.00
N PRO A 518 29.78 16.59 -10.41
CA PRO A 518 28.63 17.35 -10.89
C PRO A 518 28.03 16.69 -12.13
N VAL A 519 26.70 16.56 -12.16
CA VAL A 519 25.98 15.98 -13.30
C VAL A 519 25.55 17.10 -14.25
N PRO A 520 25.94 17.05 -15.54
CA PRO A 520 25.44 18.00 -16.52
C PRO A 520 23.92 17.87 -16.73
N ILE A 521 23.25 19.00 -16.96
CA ILE A 521 21.83 19.11 -17.29
C ILE A 521 21.48 18.25 -18.50
N HIS A 522 22.35 18.19 -19.53
CA HIS A 522 22.09 17.36 -20.70
C HIS A 522 21.99 15.87 -20.34
N THR A 523 22.79 15.40 -19.37
CA THR A 523 22.72 14.03 -18.85
C THR A 523 21.42 13.81 -18.08
N ALA A 524 20.98 14.81 -17.30
CA ALA A 524 19.68 14.75 -16.62
C ALA A 524 18.51 14.68 -17.61
N ILE A 525 18.56 15.44 -18.72
CA ILE A 525 17.57 15.39 -19.81
C ILE A 525 17.58 14.03 -20.50
N ASP A 526 18.76 13.46 -20.76
CA ASP A 526 18.89 12.12 -21.35
C ASP A 526 18.26 11.06 -20.44
N ASN A 527 18.46 11.20 -19.13
CA ASN A 527 17.86 10.33 -18.12
C ASN A 527 16.34 10.47 -17.97
N LEU A 528 15.72 11.58 -18.42
CA LEU A 528 14.25 11.69 -18.46
C LEU A 528 13.62 10.69 -19.43
N HIS A 529 14.33 10.36 -20.50
CA HIS A 529 13.86 9.46 -21.56
C HIS A 529 14.36 8.03 -21.36
N LYS A 530 15.40 7.85 -20.53
CA LYS A 530 15.96 6.54 -20.23
C LYS A 530 14.96 5.72 -19.40
N ASN A 531 14.62 4.53 -19.88
CA ASN A 531 13.87 3.57 -19.09
C ASN A 531 14.67 3.18 -17.85
N ASP A 532 13.96 2.93 -16.75
CA ASP A 532 14.59 2.39 -15.56
C ASP A 532 15.14 0.98 -15.83
N GLU A 533 16.27 0.64 -15.21
CA GLU A 533 16.99 -0.61 -15.45
C GLU A 533 17.07 -1.42 -14.16
N ILE A 534 16.64 -2.69 -14.23
CA ILE A 534 16.82 -3.64 -13.12
C ILE A 534 18.32 -3.92 -13.00
N ASN A 535 18.88 -3.61 -11.83
CA ASN A 535 20.29 -3.84 -11.53
C ASN A 535 20.49 -4.07 -10.04
N SER A 536 21.65 -4.63 -9.66
CA SER A 536 21.99 -4.92 -8.27
C SER A 536 22.82 -3.83 -7.59
N ARG A 537 23.04 -2.66 -8.22
CA ARG A 537 24.00 -1.65 -7.74
C ARG A 537 23.77 -1.25 -6.28
N GLU A 538 22.52 -1.02 -5.89
CA GLU A 538 22.19 -0.67 -4.50
C GLU A 538 22.42 -1.84 -3.54
N SER A 539 21.97 -3.04 -3.92
CA SER A 539 22.19 -4.27 -3.15
C SER A 539 23.68 -4.57 -2.97
N ASP A 540 24.48 -4.41 -4.03
CA ASP A 540 25.93 -4.61 -4.04
C ASP A 540 26.64 -3.58 -3.17
N ASN A 541 26.23 -2.30 -3.24
CA ASN A 541 26.78 -1.25 -2.38
C ASN A 541 26.52 -1.55 -0.90
N ILE A 542 25.31 -1.96 -0.56
CA ILE A 542 24.95 -2.33 0.81
C ILE A 542 25.76 -3.55 1.27
N LEU A 543 25.83 -4.59 0.44
CA LEU A 543 26.60 -5.80 0.73
C LEU A 543 28.09 -5.49 0.96
N ASN A 544 28.69 -4.68 0.09
CA ASN A 544 30.07 -4.25 0.21
C ASN A 544 30.30 -3.38 1.45
N THR A 545 29.33 -2.52 1.82
CA THR A 545 29.39 -1.73 3.05
C THR A 545 29.44 -2.64 4.28
N ILE A 546 28.59 -3.67 4.32
CA ILE A 546 28.61 -4.66 5.40
C ILE A 546 29.94 -5.42 5.43
N PHE A 547 30.47 -5.85 4.28
CA PHE A 547 31.77 -6.51 4.22
C PHE A 547 32.90 -5.62 4.75
N GLN A 548 32.97 -4.36 4.33
CA GLN A 548 33.97 -3.41 4.81
C GLN A 548 33.86 -3.16 6.32
N ALA A 549 32.64 -2.98 6.83
CA ALA A 549 32.40 -2.80 8.26
C ALA A 549 32.81 -4.05 9.07
N SER A 550 32.55 -5.25 8.54
CA SER A 550 32.94 -6.52 9.16
C SER A 550 34.45 -6.75 9.13
N GLU A 551 35.14 -6.35 8.07
CA GLU A 551 36.59 -6.47 7.96
C GLU A 551 37.34 -5.62 9.00
N VAL A 552 36.83 -4.42 9.31
CA VAL A 552 37.33 -3.59 10.43
C VAL A 552 37.22 -4.32 11.77
N SER A 553 36.25 -5.23 11.90
CA SER A 553 36.03 -6.06 13.09
C SER A 553 36.75 -7.43 13.02
N GLY A 554 37.63 -7.64 12.03
CA GLY A 554 38.39 -8.89 11.86
C GLY A 554 37.61 -10.03 11.21
N ILE A 555 36.43 -9.77 10.63
CA ILE A 555 35.57 -10.77 10.00
C ILE A 555 35.70 -10.65 8.48
N THR A 556 36.24 -11.68 7.84
CA THR A 556 36.45 -11.67 6.38
C THR A 556 35.12 -11.81 5.61
N SER A 557 35.02 -11.18 4.44
CA SER A 557 33.88 -11.36 3.51
C SER A 557 33.63 -12.83 3.14
N ARG A 558 34.69 -13.66 3.08
CA ARG A 558 34.58 -15.11 2.89
C ARG A 558 33.78 -15.78 4.00
N LYS A 559 34.07 -15.47 5.27
CA LYS A 559 33.35 -16.03 6.42
C LYS A 559 31.85 -15.73 6.33
N ILE A 560 31.49 -14.51 5.95
CA ILE A 560 30.08 -14.09 5.81
C ILE A 560 29.41 -14.86 4.65
N LYS A 561 30.09 -15.03 3.51
CA LYS A 561 29.58 -15.80 2.36
C LYS A 561 29.43 -17.31 2.64
N GLU A 562 30.11 -17.82 3.67
CA GLU A 562 30.06 -19.23 4.07
C GLU A 562 28.96 -19.51 5.12
N LEU A 563 28.33 -18.47 5.69
CA LEU A 563 27.22 -18.64 6.63
C LEU A 563 26.07 -19.44 6.02
N THR A 564 25.48 -20.33 6.82
CA THR A 564 24.23 -21.01 6.48
C THR A 564 23.04 -20.07 6.68
N PRO A 565 21.88 -20.34 6.03
CA PRO A 565 20.68 -19.55 6.26
C PRO A 565 20.24 -19.53 7.73
N GLU A 566 20.39 -20.65 8.44
CA GLU A 566 20.10 -20.74 9.87
C GLU A 566 21.02 -19.84 10.70
N GLN A 567 22.32 -19.85 10.41
CA GLN A 567 23.32 -18.99 11.07
C GLN A 567 23.03 -17.50 10.84
N MET A 568 22.79 -17.12 9.58
CA MET A 568 22.40 -15.75 9.23
C MET A 568 21.11 -15.34 9.97
N ASN A 569 20.09 -16.20 10.06
CA ASN A 569 18.84 -15.89 10.76
C ASN A 569 19.02 -15.79 12.28
N GLN A 570 19.92 -16.60 12.86
CA GLN A 570 20.30 -16.48 14.26
C GLN A 570 21.01 -15.15 14.55
N ILE A 571 21.84 -14.66 13.62
CA ILE A 571 22.47 -13.34 13.76
C ILE A 571 21.41 -12.23 13.65
N LEU A 572 20.49 -12.34 12.69
CA LEU A 572 19.40 -11.37 12.52
C LEU A 572 18.48 -11.32 13.75
N SER A 573 18.20 -12.44 14.41
CA SER A 573 17.34 -12.44 15.60
C SER A 573 17.92 -11.65 16.77
N VAL A 574 19.25 -11.58 16.90
CA VAL A 574 19.91 -10.82 17.97
C VAL A 574 19.75 -9.31 17.78
N ILE A 575 19.62 -8.85 16.53
CA ILE A 575 19.32 -7.46 16.20
C ILE A 575 17.83 -7.22 15.94
N GLY A 576 16.97 -8.19 16.25
CA GLY A 576 15.51 -8.09 16.09
C GLY A 576 15.04 -8.05 14.63
N MET A 577 15.69 -8.78 13.72
CA MET A 577 15.42 -8.78 12.28
C MET A 577 15.02 -10.18 11.75
N GLU A 578 14.62 -11.12 12.61
CA GLU A 578 14.31 -12.51 12.26
C GLU A 578 13.07 -12.72 11.37
N GLN A 579 12.18 -11.74 11.30
CA GLN A 579 10.98 -11.75 10.46
C GLN A 579 11.30 -11.68 8.96
N TYR A 580 12.50 -11.20 8.60
CA TYR A 580 13.00 -11.22 7.22
C TYR A 580 13.54 -12.58 6.80
N SER A 581 13.08 -13.63 7.50
CA SER A 581 13.59 -14.98 7.47
C SER A 581 14.06 -15.39 6.09
N ILE A 582 15.36 -15.55 5.96
CA ILE A 582 16.04 -16.12 4.79
C ILE A 582 15.90 -17.66 4.75
N THR A 583 15.22 -18.23 5.75
CA THR A 583 15.10 -19.68 5.96
C THR A 583 13.78 -20.27 5.44
N PHE A 584 12.96 -19.49 4.70
CA PHE A 584 11.75 -20.04 4.09
C PHE A 584 12.09 -21.22 3.18
N LYS A 585 11.51 -22.39 3.49
CA LYS A 585 11.70 -23.65 2.76
C LYS A 585 10.41 -24.05 2.04
N ASP A 586 10.56 -24.54 0.83
CA ASP A 586 9.56 -25.28 0.07
C ASP A 586 10.06 -26.71 -0.16
N ASN A 587 9.33 -27.70 0.36
CA ASN A 587 9.73 -29.13 0.31
C ASN A 587 11.18 -29.36 0.77
N GLY A 588 11.60 -28.68 1.85
CA GLY A 588 12.95 -28.78 2.41
C GLY A 588 14.05 -27.99 1.68
N LYS A 589 13.75 -27.36 0.53
CA LYS A 589 14.69 -26.49 -0.20
C LYS A 589 14.40 -25.02 0.10
N TYR A 590 15.43 -24.20 0.27
CA TYR A 590 15.21 -22.76 0.46
C TYR A 590 14.58 -22.13 -0.78
N ILE A 591 13.64 -21.21 -0.54
CA ILE A 591 12.96 -20.47 -1.61
C ILE A 591 13.90 -19.46 -2.27
N LEU A 592 14.68 -18.76 -1.45
CA LEU A 592 15.71 -17.82 -1.85
C LEU A 592 16.99 -18.60 -2.17
N ASN A 593 17.67 -18.24 -3.27
CA ASN A 593 18.98 -18.80 -3.58
C ASN A 593 20.05 -18.19 -2.63
N LYS A 594 21.27 -18.72 -2.67
CA LYS A 594 22.34 -18.30 -1.74
C LYS A 594 22.69 -16.80 -1.86
N GLU A 595 22.68 -16.26 -3.06
CA GLU A 595 22.99 -14.84 -3.31
C GLU A 595 21.89 -13.93 -2.79
N HIS A 596 20.63 -14.25 -3.08
CA HIS A 596 19.46 -13.54 -2.57
C HIS A 596 19.36 -13.59 -1.04
N GLN A 597 19.70 -14.74 -0.44
CA GLN A 597 19.80 -14.86 1.03
C GLN A 597 20.85 -13.91 1.60
N LEU A 598 22.04 -13.86 0.99
CA LEU A 598 23.13 -12.99 1.41
C LEU A 598 22.78 -11.50 1.27
N ILE A 599 22.15 -11.10 0.15
CA ILE A 599 21.67 -9.72 -0.06
C ILE A 599 20.59 -9.36 0.96
N THR A 600 19.62 -10.25 1.19
CA THR A 600 18.56 -10.03 2.18
C THR A 600 19.13 -9.87 3.60
N PHE A 601 20.11 -10.72 3.96
CA PHE A 601 20.84 -10.64 5.22
C PHE A 601 21.59 -9.31 5.37
N ALA A 602 22.34 -8.90 4.35
CA ALA A 602 23.10 -7.65 4.38
C ALA A 602 22.21 -6.41 4.44
N ARG A 603 21.09 -6.40 3.71
CA ARG A 603 20.09 -5.32 3.77
C ARG A 603 19.46 -5.22 5.15
N ALA A 604 19.08 -6.35 5.76
CA ALA A 604 18.48 -6.35 7.09
C ALA A 604 19.46 -5.84 8.15
N ALA A 605 20.72 -6.27 8.08
CA ALA A 605 21.76 -5.75 8.96
C ALA A 605 22.01 -4.25 8.74
N TYR A 606 22.11 -3.82 7.48
CA TYR A 606 22.37 -2.42 7.13
C TYR A 606 21.27 -1.48 7.60
N ASP A 607 20.00 -1.81 7.34
CA ASP A 607 18.86 -0.99 7.74
C ASP A 607 18.82 -0.85 9.27
N MET A 608 19.05 -1.94 10.01
CA MET A 608 19.04 -1.92 11.48
C MET A 608 20.22 -1.15 12.09
N ILE A 609 21.41 -1.25 11.48
CA ILE A 609 22.60 -0.51 11.91
C ILE A 609 22.45 0.99 11.59
N LYS A 610 21.86 1.31 10.44
CA LYS A 610 21.59 2.69 10.03
C LYS A 610 20.59 3.36 10.97
N GLU A 611 19.56 2.65 11.41
CA GLU A 611 18.57 3.15 12.38
C GLU A 611 19.13 3.29 13.78
N ASN A 612 19.95 2.33 14.23
CA ASN A 612 20.61 2.38 15.54
C ASN A 612 22.05 1.84 15.45
N PRO A 613 23.05 2.74 15.43
CA PRO A 613 24.46 2.36 15.32
C PRO A 613 24.97 1.40 16.40
N ASP A 614 24.36 1.37 17.60
CA ASP A 614 24.75 0.46 18.68
C ASP A 614 24.54 -1.01 18.30
N ASN A 615 23.59 -1.29 17.39
CA ASN A 615 23.37 -2.62 16.85
C ASN A 615 24.56 -3.14 16.04
N SER A 616 25.43 -2.26 15.53
CA SER A 616 26.64 -2.67 14.82
C SER A 616 27.52 -3.55 15.71
N LYS A 617 27.70 -3.19 17.00
CA LYS A 617 28.52 -3.99 17.93
C LYS A 617 27.89 -5.34 18.21
N MET A 618 26.58 -5.39 18.41
CA MET A 618 25.84 -6.64 18.62
C MET A 618 25.94 -7.55 17.39
N PHE A 619 25.72 -6.99 16.20
CA PHE A 619 25.82 -7.70 14.93
C PHE A 619 27.22 -8.31 14.71
N MET A 620 28.28 -7.50 14.87
CA MET A 620 29.66 -7.97 14.66
C MET A 620 30.08 -9.02 15.69
N ASN A 621 29.70 -8.86 16.96
CA ASN A 621 30.00 -9.86 17.98
C ASN A 621 29.37 -11.22 17.66
N ASN A 622 28.13 -11.23 17.18
CA ASN A 622 27.46 -12.48 16.82
C ASN A 622 28.04 -13.11 15.54
N LEU A 623 28.45 -12.30 14.57
CA LEU A 623 29.21 -12.77 13.41
C LEU A 623 30.57 -13.42 13.77
N MET A 624 31.18 -13.02 14.89
CA MET A 624 32.43 -13.65 15.37
C MET A 624 32.19 -15.01 16.02
N LEU A 625 31.08 -15.15 16.77
CA LEU A 625 30.74 -16.34 17.53
C LEU A 625 30.28 -17.52 16.67
N VAL A 626 29.65 -17.21 15.54
CA VAL A 626 29.24 -18.17 14.49
C VAL A 626 30.41 -18.45 13.56
#